data_AF-A0A8T5UY53-F1
#
_entry.id   AF-A0A8T5UY53-F1
#
_cell.length_a   1.000
_cell.length_b   1.000
_cell.length_c   1.000
_cell.angle_alpha   90.00
_cell.angle_beta   90.00
_cell.angle_gamma   90.00
#
_symmetry.space_group_name_H-M   'P 1'
#
loop_
_entity.id
_entity.type
_entity.pdbx_description
1 polymer ?
#
loop_
_entity_poly.entity_id
_entity_poly.type
_entity_poly.pdbx_seq_one_letter_code
_entity_poly.pdbx_strand_id
1 'polypeptide(L)'
;MPKDFLESFPLYKKFYYDFINQSLGLVPKPPIKMYCDICKSNQTFNNTMDYFKLYKRPEDYRANGEVIGLEYICMSCKKFKRYFFIEISEDLNWIRKIGQVPPWDISVDKEIGDLLGKERLEIYQKGLINESQSYGIGAFAYYRRIVEGVIDELLKEISVMIDEKNLVEYNEALKKLKDSHNGEEKIKAVYDLLPLRLIPNGNNPLKILYKVLSEGIHSDSDEECLENAQTIRHILIFLITEVKNHQIGAKQFTAGLKRLGEKNKD
;
A
#
# COMPACT_ATOMS: atom_id res chain seq x y z
N MET A 1 -13.59 7.09 16.17
CA MET A 1 -12.67 7.16 15.02
C MET A 1 -12.85 5.91 14.17
N PRO A 2 -12.70 6.03 12.84
CA PRO A 2 -12.65 4.88 11.95
C PRO A 2 -11.47 3.95 12.28
N LYS A 3 -11.65 2.66 12.03
CA LYS A 3 -10.61 1.65 12.26
C LYS A 3 -9.42 1.85 11.31
N ASP A 4 -9.70 2.11 10.03
CA ASP A 4 -8.69 2.31 8.98
C ASP A 4 -7.79 3.52 9.26
N PHE A 5 -8.32 4.56 9.93
CA PHE A 5 -7.51 5.69 10.39
C PHE A 5 -6.36 5.25 11.31
N LEU A 6 -6.62 4.31 12.22
CA LEU A 6 -5.59 3.80 13.13
C LEU A 6 -4.65 2.82 12.42
N GLU A 7 -5.20 1.93 11.60
CA GLU A 7 -4.46 0.82 10.99
C GLU A 7 -3.57 1.21 9.82
N SER A 8 -4.08 2.03 8.90
CA SER A 8 -3.47 2.25 7.59
C SER A 8 -3.20 3.72 7.23
N PHE A 9 -3.85 4.68 7.91
CA PHE A 9 -3.72 6.08 7.51
C PHE A 9 -2.37 6.70 7.94
N PRO A 10 -1.68 7.50 7.11
CA PRO A 10 -0.32 7.97 7.43
C PRO A 10 -0.27 8.98 8.58
N LEU A 11 0.95 9.25 9.08
CA LEU A 11 1.19 10.32 10.06
C LEU A 11 1.12 11.68 9.36
N TYR A 12 0.63 12.69 10.07
CA TYR A 12 0.55 14.09 9.66
C TYR A 12 -0.42 14.46 8.52
N LYS A 13 -1.00 13.50 7.78
CA LYS A 13 -2.13 13.77 6.87
C LYS A 13 -3.39 14.07 7.67
N LYS A 14 -4.17 15.07 7.23
CA LYS A 14 -5.50 15.35 7.79
C LYS A 14 -6.49 14.29 7.30
N PHE A 15 -7.17 13.64 8.24
CA PHE A 15 -8.30 12.76 7.97
C PHE A 15 -9.59 13.52 8.29
N TYR A 16 -10.29 13.96 7.25
CA TYR A 16 -11.57 14.66 7.41
C TYR A 16 -12.67 13.68 7.83
N TYR A 17 -13.38 14.01 8.91
CA TYR A 17 -14.33 13.13 9.57
C TYR A 17 -15.42 13.93 10.29
N ASP A 18 -16.66 13.82 9.81
CA ASP A 18 -17.78 14.65 10.30
C ASP A 18 -18.34 14.22 11.67
N PHE A 19 -17.90 13.08 12.20
CA PHE A 19 -18.45 12.49 13.43
C PHE A 19 -17.45 12.51 14.59
N ILE A 20 -16.60 13.54 14.66
CA ILE A 20 -15.73 13.74 15.83
C ILE A 20 -16.62 14.18 17.00
N ASN A 21 -16.67 13.36 18.05
CA ASN A 21 -17.46 13.66 19.22
C ASN A 21 -16.87 14.87 19.96
N GLN A 22 -17.73 15.82 20.35
CA GLN A 22 -17.32 17.00 21.12
C GLN A 22 -16.76 16.63 22.49
N SER A 23 -17.27 15.57 23.11
CA SER A 23 -16.78 15.08 24.39
C SER A 23 -15.67 14.07 24.19
N LEU A 24 -14.54 14.33 24.82
CA LEU A 24 -13.32 13.57 24.59
C LEU A 24 -13.41 12.13 25.11
N GLY A 25 -14.15 11.90 26.20
CA GLY A 25 -14.50 10.57 26.69
C GLY A 25 -15.27 9.70 25.68
N LEU A 26 -16.03 10.33 24.78
CA LEU A 26 -16.90 9.66 23.81
C LEU A 26 -16.24 9.45 22.44
N VAL A 27 -14.97 9.86 22.27
CA VAL A 27 -14.22 9.60 21.04
C VAL A 27 -14.10 8.07 20.85
N PRO A 28 -14.60 7.49 19.73
CA PRO A 28 -14.64 6.03 19.59
C PRO A 28 -13.24 5.42 19.42
N LYS A 29 -12.97 4.35 20.18
CA LYS A 29 -11.69 3.61 20.23
C LYS A 29 -11.90 2.16 19.74
N PRO A 30 -12.11 1.93 18.43
CA PRO A 30 -12.48 0.63 17.91
C PRO A 30 -11.35 -0.40 18.11
N PRO A 31 -11.66 -1.70 18.26
CA PRO A 31 -10.67 -2.75 18.13
C PRO A 31 -9.98 -2.68 16.75
N ILE A 32 -8.66 -2.87 16.75
CA ILE A 32 -7.84 -2.87 15.53
C ILE A 32 -7.20 -4.24 15.32
N LYS A 33 -6.86 -4.58 14.07
CA LYS A 33 -6.20 -5.81 13.65
C LYS A 33 -4.88 -5.44 12.99
N MET A 34 -3.77 -5.74 13.66
CA MET A 34 -2.42 -5.40 13.20
C MET A 34 -1.44 -6.52 13.53
N TYR A 35 -0.23 -6.48 12.98
CA TYR A 35 0.81 -7.44 13.29
C TYR A 35 1.26 -7.35 14.76
N CYS A 36 1.58 -8.46 15.38
CA CYS A 36 2.14 -8.51 16.74
C CYS A 36 3.54 -9.12 16.72
N ASP A 37 4.57 -8.38 17.11
CA ASP A 37 5.96 -8.85 17.06
C ASP A 37 6.26 -10.01 18.00
N ILE A 38 5.43 -10.21 19.02
CA ILE A 38 5.55 -11.33 19.97
C ILE A 38 4.84 -12.58 19.41
N CYS A 39 3.64 -12.40 18.83
CA CYS A 39 2.85 -13.53 18.29
C CYS A 39 3.24 -13.91 16.85
N LYS A 40 4.05 -13.08 16.17
CA LYS A 40 4.46 -13.24 14.78
C LYS A 40 3.30 -13.46 13.80
N SER A 41 2.20 -12.74 14.03
CA SER A 41 0.96 -12.86 13.24
C SER A 41 0.07 -11.64 13.46
N ASN A 42 -0.89 -11.43 12.56
CA ASN A 42 -1.93 -10.41 12.73
C ASN A 42 -2.86 -10.79 13.89
N GLN A 43 -2.98 -9.90 14.85
CA GLN A 43 -3.75 -10.07 16.08
C GLN A 43 -4.74 -8.93 16.25
N THR A 44 -5.78 -9.17 17.03
CA THR A 44 -6.68 -8.11 17.49
C THR A 44 -6.06 -7.36 18.66
N PHE A 45 -6.12 -6.05 18.64
CA PHE A 45 -5.71 -5.17 19.72
C PHE A 45 -6.91 -4.37 20.20
N ASN A 46 -7.08 -4.27 21.52
CA ASN A 46 -8.09 -3.40 22.13
C ASN A 46 -7.41 -2.28 22.88
N ASN A 47 -8.08 -1.13 22.91
CA ASN A 47 -7.66 -0.01 23.71
C ASN A 47 -7.68 -0.38 25.21
N THR A 48 -6.63 -0.01 25.93
CA THR A 48 -6.48 -0.24 27.37
C THR A 48 -6.39 1.05 28.18
N MET A 49 -6.12 2.17 27.49
CA MET A 49 -5.95 3.47 28.10
C MET A 49 -7.04 4.43 27.64
N ASP A 50 -7.85 4.83 28.61
CA ASP A 50 -8.56 6.10 28.60
C ASP A 50 -7.65 7.13 29.28
N TYR A 51 -7.05 8.03 28.51
CA TYR A 51 -6.23 9.14 29.05
C TYR A 51 -6.98 9.97 30.10
N PHE A 52 -8.31 9.88 30.11
CA PHE A 52 -9.18 10.53 31.07
C PHE A 52 -9.22 9.92 32.46
N LYS A 53 -8.48 8.85 32.74
CA LYS A 53 -8.38 8.35 34.13
C LYS A 53 -7.74 9.37 35.09
N LEU A 54 -7.09 10.42 34.58
CA LEU A 54 -6.61 11.56 35.38
C LEU A 54 -7.69 12.63 35.62
N TYR A 55 -8.78 12.60 34.86
CA TYR A 55 -9.88 13.55 34.97
C TYR A 55 -11.11 12.87 35.58
N LYS A 56 -11.67 13.46 36.63
CA LYS A 56 -12.81 12.85 37.36
C LYS A 56 -14.04 12.60 36.49
N ARG A 57 -14.19 13.32 35.35
CA ARG A 57 -15.30 13.21 34.39
C ARG A 57 -14.82 13.46 32.95
N PRO A 58 -14.39 12.40 32.23
CA PRO A 58 -13.90 12.45 30.84
C PRO A 58 -14.84 13.13 29.84
N GLU A 59 -16.14 12.99 30.08
CA GLU A 59 -17.21 13.41 29.19
C GLU A 59 -17.45 14.93 29.23
N ASP A 60 -16.96 15.57 30.30
CA ASP A 60 -17.06 17.01 30.52
C ASP A 60 -15.95 17.78 29.78
N TYR A 61 -14.95 17.09 29.21
CA TYR A 61 -13.84 17.70 28.48
C TYR A 61 -14.13 17.77 27.00
N ARG A 62 -13.95 18.96 26.44
CA ARG A 62 -14.08 19.20 25.00
C ARG A 62 -12.90 18.59 24.26
N ALA A 63 -13.17 18.03 23.09
CA ALA A 63 -12.16 17.43 22.22
C ALA A 63 -11.49 18.45 21.27
N ASN A 64 -12.06 19.64 21.13
CA ASN A 64 -11.60 20.69 20.23
C ASN A 64 -10.15 21.06 20.50
N GLY A 65 -9.29 20.96 19.49
CA GLY A 65 -7.87 21.37 19.59
C GLY A 65 -7.00 20.45 20.45
N GLU A 66 -7.55 19.35 20.97
CA GLU A 66 -6.85 18.48 21.90
C GLU A 66 -5.91 17.50 21.20
N VAL A 67 -4.86 17.12 21.91
CA VAL A 67 -3.97 16.01 21.54
C VAL A 67 -4.18 14.85 22.51
N ILE A 68 -4.56 13.69 21.98
CA ILE A 68 -4.80 12.49 22.78
C ILE A 68 -3.80 11.39 22.48
N GLY A 69 -3.42 10.65 23.54
CA GLY A 69 -2.71 9.38 23.42
C GLY A 69 -3.69 8.21 23.51
N LEU A 70 -3.50 7.19 22.68
CA LEU A 70 -4.21 5.91 22.77
C LEU A 70 -3.22 4.79 23.00
N GLU A 71 -3.49 3.91 23.97
CA GLU A 71 -2.75 2.66 24.16
C GLU A 71 -3.64 1.49 23.73
N TYR A 72 -3.07 0.58 22.93
CA TYR A 72 -3.68 -0.65 22.47
C TYR A 72 -2.81 -1.84 22.88
N ILE A 73 -3.42 -2.91 23.39
CA ILE A 73 -2.69 -4.14 23.75
C ILE A 73 -3.15 -5.32 22.90
N CYS A 74 -2.21 -6.18 22.51
CA CYS A 74 -2.52 -7.41 21.78
C CYS A 74 -3.41 -8.33 22.65
N MET A 75 -4.56 -8.75 22.12
CA MET A 75 -5.51 -9.61 22.82
C MET A 75 -5.04 -11.05 22.97
N SER A 76 -4.09 -11.50 22.16
CA SER A 76 -3.52 -12.85 22.24
C SER A 76 -2.42 -12.94 23.31
N CYS A 77 -1.32 -12.19 23.17
CA CYS A 77 -0.20 -12.31 24.12
C CYS A 77 -0.31 -11.40 25.34
N LYS A 78 -1.16 -10.36 25.33
CA LYS A 78 -1.29 -9.34 26.39
C LYS A 78 0.02 -8.67 26.81
N LYS A 79 1.05 -8.73 25.96
CA LYS A 79 2.40 -8.20 26.23
C LYS A 79 2.78 -7.08 25.27
N PHE A 80 2.46 -7.25 23.99
CA PHE A 80 2.80 -6.27 22.95
C PHE A 80 1.80 -5.12 22.96
N LYS A 81 2.32 -3.89 23.00
CA LYS A 81 1.52 -2.66 23.05
C LYS A 81 1.77 -1.79 21.82
N ARG A 82 0.76 -1.01 21.47
CA ARG A 82 0.80 0.01 20.42
C ARG A 82 0.28 1.33 20.98
N TYR A 83 0.90 2.41 20.55
CA TYR A 83 0.59 3.76 20.98
C TYR A 83 0.32 4.63 19.75
N PHE A 84 -0.71 5.47 19.84
CA PHE A 84 -1.01 6.49 18.84
C PHE A 84 -1.15 7.83 19.52
N PHE A 85 -0.63 8.89 18.89
CA PHE A 85 -0.85 10.27 19.30
C PHE A 85 -1.65 10.95 18.21
N ILE A 86 -2.81 11.50 18.58
CA ILE A 86 -3.81 12.00 17.64
C ILE A 86 -4.12 13.44 18.02
N GLU A 87 -3.94 14.33 17.06
CA GLU A 87 -4.39 15.71 17.15
C GLU A 87 -5.80 15.82 16.57
N ILE A 88 -6.67 16.52 17.29
CA ILE A 88 -8.03 16.82 16.90
C ILE A 88 -8.12 18.31 16.57
N SER A 89 -8.73 18.62 15.43
CA SER A 89 -8.97 20.00 15.00
C SER A 89 -9.84 20.80 15.96
N GLU A 90 -9.68 22.12 15.97
CA GLU A 90 -10.48 23.05 16.79
C GLU A 90 -11.96 23.04 16.38
N ASP A 91 -12.22 22.89 15.08
CA ASP A 91 -13.54 22.88 14.45
C ASP A 91 -14.14 21.47 14.34
N LEU A 92 -13.46 20.43 14.85
CA LEU A 92 -13.93 19.04 14.88
C LEU A 92 -14.29 18.48 13.51
N ASN A 93 -13.58 18.87 12.46
CA ASN A 93 -13.80 18.37 11.09
C ASN A 93 -12.68 17.46 10.59
N TRP A 94 -11.50 17.46 11.22
CA TRP A 94 -10.42 16.52 10.93
C TRP A 94 -9.67 16.06 12.19
N ILE A 95 -9.04 14.89 12.04
CA ILE A 95 -8.05 14.34 12.97
C ILE A 95 -6.77 14.00 12.19
N ARG A 96 -5.60 14.00 12.86
CA ARG A 96 -4.37 13.47 12.26
C ARG A 96 -3.53 12.73 13.30
N LYS A 97 -2.85 11.66 12.86
CA LYS A 97 -1.87 11.00 13.72
C LYS A 97 -0.58 11.81 13.71
N ILE A 98 -0.14 12.28 14.86
CA ILE A 98 1.13 13.03 15.03
C ILE A 98 2.24 12.16 15.63
N GLY A 99 1.94 10.91 15.96
CA GLY A 99 2.93 9.95 16.45
C GLY A 99 2.37 8.53 16.54
N GLN A 100 3.23 7.53 16.41
CA GLN A 100 2.87 6.12 16.52
C GLN A 100 4.06 5.28 17.02
N VAL A 101 3.79 4.33 17.92
CA VAL A 101 4.75 3.30 18.36
C VAL A 101 4.06 1.92 18.34
N PRO A 102 4.65 0.86 17.79
CA PRO A 102 5.85 0.85 16.95
C PRO A 102 5.72 1.79 15.74
N PRO A 103 6.86 2.24 15.18
CA PRO A 103 6.83 3.01 13.94
C PRO A 103 6.19 2.18 12.83
N TRP A 104 5.91 2.84 11.71
CA TRP A 104 5.45 2.18 10.51
C TRP A 104 6.35 1.02 10.12
N ASP A 105 5.72 -0.11 9.83
CA ASP A 105 6.44 -1.28 9.35
C ASP A 105 6.89 -1.00 7.91
N ILE A 106 8.19 -0.79 7.75
CA ILE A 106 8.87 -0.61 6.46
C ILE A 106 9.43 -1.93 5.95
N SER A 107 9.08 -3.06 6.59
CA SER A 107 9.40 -4.36 6.05
C SER A 107 8.70 -4.54 4.71
N VAL A 108 9.43 -5.12 3.77
CA VAL A 108 8.99 -5.30 2.39
C VAL A 108 8.74 -6.78 2.23
N ASP A 109 7.59 -7.13 1.65
CA ASP A 109 7.30 -8.52 1.33
C ASP A 109 8.45 -9.11 0.53
N LYS A 110 8.86 -10.33 0.91
CA LYS A 110 10.00 -11.00 0.27
C LYS A 110 9.85 -11.04 -1.25
N GLU A 111 8.62 -11.24 -1.73
CA GLU A 111 8.32 -11.27 -3.15
C GLU A 111 8.57 -9.95 -3.86
N ILE A 112 8.24 -8.83 -3.22
CA ILE A 112 8.51 -7.48 -3.72
C ILE A 112 10.02 -7.24 -3.66
N GLY A 113 10.66 -7.60 -2.55
CA GLY A 113 12.12 -7.48 -2.39
C GLY A 113 12.92 -8.24 -3.45
N ASP A 114 12.48 -9.45 -3.80
CA ASP A 114 13.14 -10.28 -4.83
C ASP A 114 13.06 -9.64 -6.23
N LEU A 115 11.92 -9.03 -6.59
CA LEU A 115 11.77 -8.34 -7.88
C LEU A 115 12.56 -7.03 -7.92
N LEU A 116 12.47 -6.24 -6.87
CA LEU A 116 13.18 -4.97 -6.78
C LEU A 116 14.70 -5.20 -6.79
N GLY A 117 15.19 -6.30 -6.22
CA GLY A 117 16.60 -6.48 -5.97
C GLY A 117 17.13 -5.50 -4.92
N LYS A 118 18.40 -5.67 -4.52
CA LYS A 118 18.96 -4.97 -3.35
C LYS A 118 18.94 -3.44 -3.47
N GLU A 119 19.31 -2.90 -4.63
CA GLU A 119 19.44 -1.45 -4.82
C GLU A 119 18.07 -0.75 -4.80
N ARG A 120 17.08 -1.28 -5.53
CA ARG A 120 15.76 -0.66 -5.63
C ARG A 120 14.92 -0.91 -4.37
N LEU A 121 15.24 -1.95 -3.59
CA LEU A 121 14.62 -2.19 -2.29
C LEU A 121 14.86 -1.02 -1.31
N GLU A 122 16.07 -0.46 -1.28
CA GLU A 122 16.37 0.69 -0.42
C GLU A 122 15.56 1.93 -0.85
N ILE A 123 15.43 2.15 -2.17
CA ILE A 123 14.62 3.22 -2.74
C ILE A 123 13.14 3.04 -2.36
N TYR A 124 12.63 1.80 -2.40
CA TYR A 124 11.26 1.48 -2.02
C TYR A 124 10.99 1.72 -0.54
N GLN A 125 11.92 1.35 0.33
CA GLN A 125 11.83 1.64 1.76
C GLN A 125 11.82 3.14 2.02
N LYS A 126 12.63 3.93 1.30
CA LYS A 126 12.57 5.39 1.38
C LYS A 126 11.21 5.93 0.94
N GLY A 127 10.63 5.38 -0.12
CA GLY A 127 9.25 5.68 -0.53
C GLY A 127 8.24 5.42 0.59
N LEU A 128 8.29 4.24 1.20
CA LEU A 128 7.41 3.87 2.33
C LEU A 128 7.57 4.80 3.53
N ILE A 129 8.80 5.18 3.87
CA ILE A 129 9.06 6.13 4.96
C ILE A 129 8.41 7.48 4.66
N ASN A 130 8.62 8.03 3.46
CA ASN A 130 8.03 9.31 3.06
C ASN A 130 6.50 9.25 3.06
N GLU A 131 5.93 8.18 2.50
CA GLU A 131 4.48 7.95 2.52
C GLU A 131 3.95 7.92 3.97
N SER A 132 4.66 7.22 4.87
CA SER A 132 4.27 7.08 6.27
C SER A 132 4.25 8.39 7.06
N GLN A 133 5.06 9.37 6.64
CA GLN A 133 5.18 10.70 7.25
C GLN A 133 4.38 11.76 6.49
N SER A 134 3.63 11.37 5.45
CA SER A 134 2.94 12.28 4.53
C SER A 134 3.86 13.28 3.84
N TYR A 135 5.03 12.83 3.39
CA TYR A 135 5.88 13.56 2.46
C TYR A 135 5.60 13.05 1.05
N GLY A 136 4.53 13.57 0.45
CA GLY A 136 4.00 13.08 -0.82
C GLY A 136 4.94 13.24 -2.00
N ILE A 137 5.56 14.42 -2.16
CA ILE A 137 6.52 14.68 -3.25
C ILE A 137 7.70 13.70 -3.17
N GLY A 138 8.21 13.48 -1.95
CA GLY A 138 9.30 12.52 -1.70
C GLY A 138 8.88 11.08 -2.02
N ALA A 139 7.73 10.65 -1.52
CA ALA A 139 7.19 9.30 -1.78
C ALA A 139 6.98 9.06 -3.28
N PHE A 140 6.37 10.02 -3.97
CA PHE A 140 6.15 9.98 -5.42
C PHE A 140 7.46 9.85 -6.19
N ALA A 141 8.46 10.68 -5.88
CA ALA A 141 9.76 10.64 -6.55
C ALA A 141 10.45 9.28 -6.38
N TYR A 142 10.41 8.69 -5.18
CA TYR A 142 10.96 7.36 -4.95
C TYR A 142 10.22 6.27 -5.73
N TYR A 143 8.89 6.28 -5.73
CA TYR A 143 8.11 5.27 -6.48
C TYR A 143 8.24 5.43 -7.99
N ARG A 144 8.27 6.66 -8.51
CA ARG A 144 8.55 6.92 -9.93
C ARG A 144 9.89 6.31 -10.36
N ARG A 145 10.95 6.55 -9.58
CA ARG A 145 12.28 5.99 -9.84
C ARG A 145 12.28 4.46 -9.84
N ILE A 146 11.47 3.84 -8.98
CA ILE A 146 11.32 2.39 -8.94
C ILE A 146 10.62 1.90 -10.20
N VAL A 147 9.50 2.51 -10.58
CA VAL A 147 8.78 2.16 -11.83
C VAL A 147 9.72 2.23 -13.02
N GLU A 148 10.43 3.36 -13.19
CA GLU A 148 11.40 3.53 -14.29
C GLU A 148 12.48 2.44 -14.28
N GLY A 149 12.90 1.98 -13.11
CA GLY A 149 13.93 0.94 -12.95
C GLY A 149 13.44 -0.50 -13.08
N VAL A 150 12.13 -0.77 -13.00
CA VAL A 150 11.57 -2.14 -13.05
C VAL A 150 10.58 -2.37 -14.20
N ILE A 151 10.16 -1.31 -14.91
CA ILE A 151 9.08 -1.41 -15.89
C ILE A 151 9.38 -2.41 -17.01
N ASP A 152 10.63 -2.48 -17.46
CA ASP A 152 11.05 -3.43 -18.49
C ASP A 152 10.93 -4.88 -18.03
N GLU A 153 11.40 -5.16 -16.81
CA GLU A 153 11.29 -6.48 -16.19
C GLU A 153 9.82 -6.85 -15.99
N LEU A 154 9.01 -5.92 -15.47
CA LEU A 154 7.59 -6.12 -15.22
C LEU A 154 6.81 -6.39 -16.51
N LEU A 155 6.98 -5.58 -17.56
CA LEU A 155 6.29 -5.76 -18.84
C LEU A 155 6.71 -7.06 -19.52
N LYS A 156 7.97 -7.47 -19.36
CA LYS A 156 8.45 -8.78 -19.82
C LYS A 156 7.79 -9.92 -19.05
N GLU A 157 7.68 -9.82 -17.73
CA GLU A 157 7.01 -10.84 -16.94
C GLU A 157 5.51 -10.93 -17.24
N ILE A 158 4.84 -9.81 -17.51
CA ILE A 158 3.42 -9.77 -17.94
C ILE A 158 3.22 -10.49 -19.28
N SER A 159 4.21 -10.51 -20.17
CA SER A 159 4.10 -11.16 -21.49
C SER A 159 3.68 -12.63 -21.41
N VAL A 160 4.01 -13.33 -20.31
CA VAL A 160 3.64 -14.75 -20.11
C VAL A 160 2.14 -14.96 -19.90
N MET A 161 1.40 -13.89 -19.59
CA MET A 161 -0.04 -13.88 -19.37
C MET A 161 -0.83 -13.36 -20.57
N ILE A 162 -0.15 -12.93 -21.64
CA ILE A 162 -0.78 -12.38 -22.84
C ILE A 162 -1.24 -13.54 -23.73
N ASP A 163 -2.50 -13.47 -24.19
CA ASP A 163 -3.06 -14.47 -25.10
C ASP A 163 -2.29 -14.50 -26.44
N GLU A 164 -2.19 -15.68 -27.06
CA GLU A 164 -1.43 -15.89 -28.31
C GLU A 164 -1.77 -14.89 -29.42
N LYS A 165 -3.05 -14.49 -29.51
CA LYS A 165 -3.54 -13.51 -30.48
C LYS A 165 -2.87 -12.15 -30.34
N ASN A 166 -2.65 -11.69 -29.11
CA ASN A 166 -2.10 -10.37 -28.81
C ASN A 166 -0.59 -10.42 -28.54
N LEU A 167 -0.02 -11.61 -28.33
CA LEU A 167 1.38 -11.78 -27.93
C LEU A 167 2.37 -11.26 -28.99
N VAL A 168 2.06 -11.43 -30.27
CA VAL A 168 2.91 -10.92 -31.37
C VAL A 168 2.95 -9.40 -31.32
N GLU A 169 1.79 -8.75 -31.29
CA GLU A 169 1.66 -7.29 -31.22
C GLU A 169 2.33 -6.72 -29.95
N TYR A 170 2.13 -7.37 -28.81
CA TYR A 170 2.72 -6.99 -27.53
C TYR A 170 4.26 -7.01 -27.58
N ASN A 171 4.84 -8.09 -28.09
CA ASN A 171 6.29 -8.24 -28.18
C ASN A 171 6.90 -7.27 -29.19
N GLU A 172 6.22 -6.99 -30.30
CA GLU A 172 6.67 -5.99 -31.26
C GLU A 172 6.64 -4.57 -30.68
N ALA A 173 5.59 -4.23 -29.93
CA ALA A 173 5.48 -2.95 -29.24
C ALA A 173 6.63 -2.75 -28.23
N LEU A 174 6.93 -3.76 -27.40
CA LEU A 174 8.07 -3.70 -26.48
C LEU A 174 9.42 -3.60 -27.20
N LYS A 175 9.59 -4.35 -28.30
CA LYS A 175 10.85 -4.34 -29.06
C LYS A 175 11.13 -2.97 -29.69
N LYS A 176 10.11 -2.26 -30.17
CA LYS A 176 10.23 -0.91 -30.75
C LYS A 176 10.73 0.13 -29.74
N LEU A 177 10.44 -0.07 -28.45
CA LEU A 177 10.79 0.86 -27.38
C LEU A 177 11.90 0.33 -26.46
N LYS A 178 12.60 -0.73 -26.87
CA LYS A 178 13.63 -1.37 -26.05
C LYS A 178 14.72 -0.39 -25.58
N ASP A 179 15.13 0.52 -26.46
CA ASP A 179 16.17 1.51 -26.18
C ASP A 179 15.61 2.83 -25.62
N SER A 180 14.28 2.96 -25.49
CA SER A 180 13.67 4.13 -24.83
C SER A 180 13.90 4.03 -23.33
N HIS A 181 14.44 5.09 -22.72
CA HIS A 181 14.50 5.21 -21.27
C HIS A 181 13.18 5.73 -20.67
N ASN A 182 12.20 6.07 -21.52
CA ASN A 182 10.92 6.60 -21.09
C ASN A 182 9.96 5.45 -20.73
N GLY A 183 9.82 5.16 -19.45
CA GLY A 183 8.89 4.15 -18.95
C GLY A 183 7.42 4.44 -19.33
N GLU A 184 7.04 5.71 -19.46
CA GLU A 184 5.68 6.11 -19.81
C GLU A 184 5.32 5.69 -21.25
N GLU A 185 6.24 5.91 -22.20
CA GLU A 185 6.05 5.49 -23.59
C GLU A 185 5.88 3.97 -23.71
N LYS A 186 6.70 3.22 -22.96
CA LYS A 186 6.63 1.75 -22.92
C LYS A 186 5.28 1.26 -22.40
N ILE A 187 4.81 1.85 -21.31
CA ILE A 187 3.51 1.54 -20.73
C ILE A 187 2.39 1.84 -21.75
N LYS A 188 2.41 3.02 -22.37
CA LYS A 188 1.42 3.44 -23.37
C LYS A 188 1.35 2.50 -24.57
N ALA A 189 2.47 1.91 -24.98
CA ALA A 189 2.52 1.04 -26.15
C ALA A 189 1.80 -0.29 -25.93
N VAL A 190 1.61 -0.74 -24.68
CA VAL A 190 1.12 -2.09 -24.38
C VAL A 190 -0.08 -2.16 -23.44
N TYR A 191 -0.45 -1.05 -22.81
CA TYR A 191 -1.55 -1.03 -21.85
C TYR A 191 -2.89 -1.59 -22.38
N ASP A 192 -3.24 -1.40 -23.65
CA ASP A 192 -4.49 -1.88 -24.27
C ASP A 192 -4.43 -3.38 -24.65
N LEU A 193 -3.25 -3.99 -24.50
CA LEU A 193 -2.99 -5.41 -24.81
C LEU A 193 -3.01 -6.29 -23.55
N LEU A 194 -3.24 -5.71 -22.37
CA LEU A 194 -3.29 -6.45 -21.12
C LEU A 194 -4.42 -7.50 -21.11
N PRO A 195 -4.19 -8.67 -20.50
CA PRO A 195 -5.23 -9.67 -20.32
C PRO A 195 -6.27 -9.17 -19.32
N LEU A 196 -7.54 -9.56 -19.49
CA LEU A 196 -8.66 -9.13 -18.62
C LEU A 196 -8.41 -9.38 -17.13
N ARG A 197 -7.65 -10.43 -16.80
CA ARG A 197 -7.27 -10.76 -15.42
C ARG A 197 -6.48 -9.63 -14.74
N LEU A 198 -5.70 -8.86 -15.49
CA LEU A 198 -4.95 -7.71 -14.98
C LEU A 198 -5.76 -6.40 -15.04
N ILE A 199 -7.04 -6.45 -15.44
CA ILE A 199 -7.93 -5.28 -15.56
C ILE A 199 -9.15 -5.46 -14.63
N PRO A 200 -8.97 -5.40 -13.29
CA PRO A 200 -10.04 -5.63 -12.35
C PRO A 200 -11.12 -4.54 -12.48
N ASN A 201 -12.38 -4.97 -12.66
CA ASN A 201 -13.54 -4.09 -12.81
C ASN A 201 -13.37 -3.03 -13.94
N GLY A 202 -12.64 -3.37 -15.01
CA GLY A 202 -12.38 -2.44 -16.12
C GLY A 202 -11.31 -1.38 -15.86
N ASN A 203 -10.66 -1.41 -14.69
CA ASN A 203 -9.59 -0.48 -14.35
C ASN A 203 -8.26 -1.02 -14.88
N ASN A 204 -7.72 -0.37 -15.91
CA ASN A 204 -6.44 -0.75 -16.50
C ASN A 204 -5.28 -0.15 -15.67
N PRO A 205 -4.52 -0.98 -14.93
CA PRO A 205 -3.46 -0.49 -14.05
C PRO A 205 -2.34 0.23 -14.80
N LEU A 206 -1.95 -0.27 -15.98
CA LEU A 206 -0.91 0.37 -16.79
C LEU A 206 -1.37 1.73 -17.32
N LYS A 207 -2.64 1.86 -17.69
CA LYS A 207 -3.20 3.16 -18.11
C LYS A 207 -3.26 4.19 -16.99
N ILE A 208 -3.63 3.76 -15.78
CA ILE A 208 -3.60 4.64 -14.61
C ILE A 208 -2.15 5.03 -14.29
N LEU A 209 -1.23 4.06 -14.32
CA LEU A 209 0.19 4.31 -14.08
C LEU A 209 0.78 5.30 -15.08
N TYR A 210 0.47 5.15 -16.38
CA TYR A 210 0.89 6.10 -17.42
C TYR A 210 0.40 7.51 -17.11
N LYS A 211 -0.89 7.67 -16.80
CA LYS A 211 -1.49 8.97 -16.48
C LYS A 211 -0.74 9.65 -15.33
N VAL A 212 -0.60 8.94 -14.20
CA VAL A 212 0.04 9.46 -12.99
C VAL A 212 1.51 9.85 -13.20
N LEU A 213 2.25 9.08 -14.00
CA LEU A 213 3.65 9.41 -14.30
C LEU A 213 3.77 10.63 -15.22
N SER A 214 2.87 10.74 -16.22
CA SER A 214 2.89 11.79 -17.23
C SER A 214 2.44 13.17 -16.75
N GLU A 215 1.58 13.24 -15.73
CA GLU A 215 1.09 14.51 -15.17
C GLU A 215 2.19 15.28 -14.40
N GLY A 216 3.24 14.59 -13.94
CA GLY A 216 4.39 15.20 -13.27
C GLY A 216 4.07 15.76 -11.88
N ILE A 217 5.07 16.27 -11.16
CA ILE A 217 4.91 16.84 -9.80
C ILE A 217 4.78 18.37 -9.77
N HIS A 218 4.83 19.03 -10.93
CA HIS A 218 5.09 20.47 -11.01
C HIS A 218 3.88 21.35 -10.68
N SER A 219 2.68 20.79 -10.71
CA SER A 219 1.41 21.47 -10.40
C SER A 219 0.70 20.92 -9.17
N ASP A 220 1.16 19.80 -8.64
CA ASP A 220 0.45 19.03 -7.62
C ASP A 220 0.85 19.50 -6.21
N SER A 221 -0.13 19.54 -5.31
CA SER A 221 0.11 19.66 -3.89
C SER A 221 0.85 18.43 -3.33
N ASP A 222 1.44 18.57 -2.14
CA ASP A 222 2.09 17.41 -1.50
C ASP A 222 1.07 16.30 -1.18
N GLU A 223 -0.15 16.68 -0.79
CA GLU A 223 -1.24 15.74 -0.57
C GLU A 223 -1.65 14.98 -1.83
N GLU A 224 -1.75 15.65 -2.99
CA GLU A 224 -2.01 15.00 -4.28
C GLU A 224 -0.84 14.09 -4.68
N CYS A 225 0.40 14.53 -4.49
CA CYS A 225 1.58 13.69 -4.72
C CYS A 225 1.56 12.43 -3.84
N LEU A 226 1.09 12.52 -2.60
CA LEU A 226 0.96 11.38 -1.69
C LEU A 226 -0.08 10.37 -2.19
N GLU A 227 -1.21 10.84 -2.74
CA GLU A 227 -2.24 9.98 -3.32
C GLU A 227 -1.76 9.30 -4.62
N ASN A 228 -1.04 10.05 -5.45
CA ASN A 228 -0.37 9.53 -6.64
C ASN A 228 0.68 8.48 -6.26
N ALA A 229 1.50 8.74 -5.24
CA ALA A 229 2.50 7.81 -4.72
C ALA A 229 1.87 6.49 -4.26
N GLN A 230 0.80 6.56 -3.46
CA GLN A 230 0.04 5.39 -3.00
C GLN A 230 -0.54 4.61 -4.18
N THR A 231 -1.08 5.31 -5.17
CA THR A 231 -1.63 4.70 -6.39
C THR A 231 -0.57 3.93 -7.16
N ILE A 232 0.61 4.53 -7.38
CA ILE A 232 1.74 3.86 -8.04
C ILE A 232 2.12 2.59 -7.26
N ARG A 233 2.30 2.69 -5.94
CA ARG A 233 2.68 1.54 -5.11
C ARG A 233 1.64 0.42 -5.19
N HIS A 234 0.36 0.73 -5.08
CA HIS A 234 -0.70 -0.29 -5.17
C HIS A 234 -0.75 -0.98 -6.53
N ILE A 235 -0.57 -0.22 -7.63
CA ILE A 235 -0.50 -0.79 -8.98
C ILE A 235 0.69 -1.73 -9.11
N LEU A 236 1.88 -1.32 -8.64
CA LEU A 236 3.08 -2.16 -8.68
C LEU A 236 2.84 -3.46 -7.92
N ILE A 237 2.39 -3.39 -6.67
CA ILE A 237 2.12 -4.58 -5.85
C ILE A 237 1.12 -5.51 -6.55
N PHE A 238 0.01 -4.95 -7.04
CA PHE A 238 -1.02 -5.73 -7.72
C PHE A 238 -0.48 -6.49 -8.94
N LEU A 239 0.23 -5.80 -9.85
CA LEU A 239 0.76 -6.40 -11.06
C LEU A 239 1.76 -7.53 -10.75
N ILE A 240 2.66 -7.29 -9.80
CA ILE A 240 3.67 -8.27 -9.37
C ILE A 240 3.01 -9.51 -8.77
N THR A 241 2.05 -9.31 -7.86
CA THR A 241 1.34 -10.39 -7.22
C THR A 241 0.56 -11.24 -8.22
N GLU A 242 -0.15 -10.62 -9.18
CA GLU A 242 -0.91 -11.39 -10.18
C GLU A 242 -0.01 -12.19 -11.14
N VAL A 243 1.10 -11.60 -11.59
CA VAL A 243 2.09 -12.30 -12.41
C VAL A 243 2.66 -13.51 -11.67
N LYS A 244 3.05 -13.35 -10.40
CA LYS A 244 3.57 -14.45 -9.58
C LYS A 244 2.53 -15.54 -9.34
N ASN A 245 1.31 -15.15 -8.98
CA ASN A 245 0.21 -16.09 -8.79
C ASN A 245 -0.07 -16.90 -10.06
N HIS A 246 -0.01 -16.26 -11.22
CA HIS A 246 -0.14 -16.94 -12.51
C HIS A 246 0.97 -17.97 -12.74
N GLN A 247 2.24 -17.57 -12.54
CA GLN A 247 3.38 -18.47 -12.73
C GLN A 247 3.37 -19.66 -11.75
N ILE A 248 3.03 -19.43 -10.48
CA ILE A 248 2.93 -20.49 -9.45
C ILE A 248 1.80 -21.45 -9.81
N GLY A 249 0.62 -20.93 -10.16
CA GLY A 249 -0.53 -21.73 -10.57
C GLY A 249 -0.22 -22.61 -11.78
N ALA A 250 0.38 -22.05 -12.82
CA ALA A 250 0.77 -22.79 -14.03
C ALA A 250 1.78 -23.91 -13.74
N LYS A 251 2.78 -23.64 -12.90
CA LYS A 251 3.79 -24.64 -12.47
C LYS A 251 3.15 -25.77 -11.66
N GLN A 252 2.31 -25.44 -10.68
CA GLN A 252 1.63 -26.43 -9.85
C GLN A 252 0.69 -27.32 -10.66
N PHE A 253 -0.08 -26.74 -11.58
CA PHE A 253 -0.97 -27.48 -12.47
C PHE A 253 -0.19 -28.46 -13.36
N THR A 254 0.88 -27.97 -14.01
CA THR A 254 1.74 -28.80 -14.88
C THR A 254 2.41 -29.94 -14.10
N ALA A 255 2.87 -29.68 -12.87
CA ALA A 255 3.43 -30.71 -12.01
C ALA A 255 2.39 -31.77 -11.60
N GLY A 256 1.15 -31.34 -11.32
CA GLY A 256 0.03 -32.25 -11.04
C GLY A 256 -0.29 -33.19 -12.21
N LEU A 257 -0.34 -32.65 -13.44
CA LEU A 257 -0.58 -33.44 -14.65
C LEU A 257 0.51 -34.49 -14.89
N LYS A 258 1.79 -34.13 -14.69
CA LYS A 258 2.91 -35.08 -14.83
C LYS A 258 2.77 -36.27 -13.87
N ARG A 259 2.45 -36.00 -12.60
CA ARG A 259 2.26 -37.06 -11.59
C ARG A 259 1.08 -38.00 -11.92
N LEU A 260 0.00 -37.47 -12.49
CA LEU A 260 -1.13 -38.29 -12.95
C LEU A 260 -0.76 -39.12 -14.19
N GLY A 261 -0.03 -38.54 -15.14
CA GLY A 261 0.45 -39.24 -16.33
C GLY A 261 1.46 -40.35 -16.03
N GLU A 262 2.26 -40.21 -14.97
CA GLU A 262 3.17 -41.24 -14.48
C GLU A 262 2.44 -42.39 -13.79
N LYS A 263 1.39 -42.10 -13.01
CA LYS A 263 0.56 -43.13 -12.35
C LYS A 263 -0.29 -43.98 -13.30
N ASN A 264 -0.61 -43.48 -14.49
CA ASN A 264 -1.40 -44.20 -15.49
C ASN A 264 -0.53 -45.09 -16.42
N LYS A 265 0.77 -45.22 -16.13
CA LYS A 265 1.72 -46.07 -16.88
C LYS A 265 2.14 -47.33 -16.12
N ASP A 266 1.64 -47.53 -14.90
CA ASP A 266 1.75 -48.75 -14.08
C ASP A 266 0.41 -49.50 -14.08
#